data_AF-A0A7S0GWW4-F1
#
_entry.id   AF-A0A7S0GWW4-F1
#
_cell.length_a   1.000
_cell.length_b   1.000
_cell.length_c   1.000
_cell.angle_alpha   90.00
_cell.angle_beta   90.00
_cell.angle_gamma   90.00
#
_symmetry.space_group_name_H-M   'P 1'
#
loop_
_entity.id
_entity.type
_entity.pdbx_description
1 polymer ?
#
loop_
_entity_poly.entity_id
_entity_poly.type
_entity_poly.pdbx_seq_one_letter_code
_entity_poly.pdbx_strand_id
1 'polypeptide(L)'
;FDGFDWKKHWYPVGWLQDFTPNKPHKITLFDQDYVFAHGDSVEGGMVCLEDVCPHRLAALSEGRITKDGLVQCAYHGWAFSGETGELKSVPQAPEGAKLGVEACARAVKVVEKMGLVWVSPFDGEAREEDIPIVKEMLDPEYKVIPNVRDMPLDYSVLIENIMDPDHGLYAHQSPAFDLYSATSDQPQNVTVWRDNSGFLRVSSEVEGTLKLTRKPGQDPKGPIPMATHEFIPPSVIQICRRDPKSGETKFMTNFFVSPTGVGKTRFLSCATAKIPISLPRTLTHIQLNNFLDQDTYLVATEQTNVLKAELKAHLTQAPFRRAAMYKYRSPAERLLGVVGKFLDASLPKMPNRYASLTPFLSPCPPRNHVLDRYAQHTQICPDSAKFISNLRKISMLSLALSAASALVFPLLSTVTQRIVTLGVITVLMLFRSVAEALRSEFFYKYDEKRRDRDLRRIDSVVTA
;
A
#
# COMPACT_ATOMS: atom_id res chain seq x y z
N PHE A 1 20.75 7.54 14.54
CA PHE A 1 19.87 6.48 14.01
C PHE A 1 19.96 5.20 14.84
N ASP A 2 21.12 4.86 15.42
CA ASP A 2 21.36 3.60 16.15
C ASP A 2 20.40 3.31 17.32
N GLY A 3 19.84 4.33 17.97
CA GLY A 3 18.87 4.15 19.06
C GLY A 3 17.44 3.79 18.60
N PHE A 4 17.20 3.60 17.30
CA PHE A 4 15.86 3.24 16.80
C PHE A 4 15.50 1.80 17.19
N ASP A 5 14.27 1.63 17.68
CA ASP A 5 13.74 0.34 18.12
C ASP A 5 12.37 0.10 17.49
N TRP A 6 12.29 -0.84 16.54
CA TRP A 6 11.06 -1.24 15.86
C TRP A 6 9.93 -1.64 16.83
N LYS A 7 10.26 -2.01 18.07
CA LYS A 7 9.25 -2.45 19.03
C LYS A 7 8.45 -1.32 19.67
N LYS A 8 8.88 -0.07 19.52
CA LYS A 8 8.27 1.11 20.17
C LYS A 8 7.37 1.93 19.24
N HIS A 9 6.91 1.36 18.13
CA HIS A 9 6.18 2.08 17.11
C HIS A 9 4.84 1.44 16.75
N TRP A 10 4.02 2.23 16.07
CA TRP A 10 2.78 1.83 15.45
C TRP A 10 2.97 1.64 13.95
N TYR A 11 2.29 0.63 13.41
CA TYR A 11 2.37 0.27 12.00
C TYR A 11 0.97 0.33 11.37
N PRO A 12 0.77 1.12 10.31
CA PRO A 12 -0.49 1.16 9.59
C PRO A 12 -0.66 -0.14 8.79
N VAL A 13 -1.75 -0.87 9.02
CA VAL A 13 -1.99 -2.20 8.41
C VAL A 13 -3.09 -2.19 7.35
N GLY A 14 -3.95 -1.18 7.33
CA GLY A 14 -4.99 -1.02 6.31
C GLY A 14 -5.85 0.20 6.56
N TRP A 15 -6.73 0.53 5.61
CA TRP A 15 -7.80 1.50 5.82
C TRP A 15 -8.95 0.81 6.55
N LEU A 16 -9.55 1.46 7.56
CA LEU A 16 -10.66 0.85 8.31
C LEU A 16 -11.80 0.41 7.39
N GLN A 17 -12.12 1.22 6.38
CA GLN A 17 -13.15 0.93 5.38
C GLN A 17 -12.89 -0.33 4.52
N ASP A 18 -11.65 -0.81 4.47
CA ASP A 18 -11.31 -2.04 3.73
C ASP A 18 -11.54 -3.31 4.56
N PHE A 19 -11.76 -3.17 5.87
CA PHE A 19 -12.11 -4.26 6.76
C PHE A 19 -13.64 -4.34 6.90
N THR A 20 -14.21 -5.50 6.59
CA THR A 20 -15.65 -5.74 6.79
C THR A 20 -15.98 -5.80 8.29
N PRO A 21 -16.95 -5.01 8.80
CA PRO A 21 -17.37 -5.05 10.19
C PRO A 21 -17.83 -6.45 10.63
N ASN A 22 -17.64 -6.76 11.92
CA ASN A 22 -18.04 -7.99 12.60
C ASN A 22 -17.49 -9.28 11.94
N LYS A 23 -16.36 -9.16 11.24
CA LYS A 23 -15.66 -10.27 10.60
C LYS A 23 -14.18 -10.20 10.93
N PRO A 24 -13.53 -11.33 11.25
CA PRO A 24 -12.08 -11.35 11.40
C PRO A 24 -11.38 -11.22 10.03
N HIS A 25 -10.25 -10.52 10.03
CA HIS A 25 -9.39 -10.33 8.87
C HIS A 25 -7.95 -10.63 9.25
N LYS A 26 -7.25 -11.33 8.37
CA LYS A 26 -5.81 -11.54 8.51
C LYS A 26 -5.06 -10.26 8.14
N ILE A 27 -4.13 -9.87 9.00
CA ILE A 27 -3.09 -8.86 8.71
C ILE A 27 -1.72 -9.46 9.05
N THR A 28 -0.66 -8.95 8.44
CA THR A 28 0.70 -9.48 8.65
C THR A 28 1.66 -8.33 8.92
N LEU A 29 2.53 -8.48 9.91
CA LEU A 29 3.64 -7.57 10.21
C LEU A 29 4.87 -8.41 10.60
N PHE A 30 6.04 -8.09 10.05
CA PHE A 30 7.30 -8.76 10.38
C PHE A 30 7.26 -10.30 10.24
N ASP A 31 6.67 -10.81 9.17
CA ASP A 31 6.45 -12.26 8.92
C ASP A 31 5.57 -12.95 9.99
N GLN A 32 4.86 -12.18 10.83
CA GLN A 32 3.91 -12.68 11.83
C GLN A 32 2.48 -12.27 11.45
N ASP A 33 1.57 -13.22 11.56
CA ASP A 33 0.15 -13.01 11.27
C ASP A 33 -0.63 -12.61 12.53
N TYR A 34 -1.60 -11.72 12.34
CA TYR A 34 -2.55 -11.25 13.34
C TYR A 34 -3.97 -11.28 12.79
N VAL A 35 -4.95 -11.47 13.67
CA VAL A 35 -6.37 -11.37 13.37
C VAL A 35 -6.89 -10.03 13.87
N PHE A 36 -7.41 -9.22 12.94
CA PHE A 36 -8.04 -7.94 13.22
C PHE A 36 -9.55 -8.05 13.04
N ALA A 37 -10.31 -7.44 13.95
CA ALA A 37 -11.74 -7.28 13.80
C ALA A 37 -12.23 -5.95 14.39
N HIS A 38 -13.30 -5.42 13.84
CA HIS A 38 -13.97 -4.21 14.32
C HIS A 38 -15.48 -4.29 14.08
N GLY A 39 -16.24 -3.40 14.72
CA GLY A 39 -17.68 -3.24 14.52
C GLY A 39 -18.48 -3.41 15.80
N ASP A 40 -19.78 -3.15 15.72
CA ASP A 40 -20.66 -3.05 16.90
C ASP A 40 -20.78 -4.35 17.71
N SER A 41 -20.54 -5.50 17.08
CA SER A 41 -20.54 -6.77 17.79
C SER A 41 -19.20 -7.06 18.47
N VAL A 42 -18.14 -6.29 18.23
CA VAL A 42 -16.81 -6.52 18.81
C VAL A 42 -16.71 -5.81 20.16
N GLU A 43 -16.26 -6.52 21.19
CA GLU A 43 -15.97 -5.93 22.51
C GLU A 43 -14.93 -4.81 22.38
N GLY A 44 -15.24 -3.60 22.88
CA GLY A 44 -14.38 -2.43 22.72
C GLY A 44 -14.37 -1.82 21.30
N GLY A 45 -15.18 -2.34 20.38
CA GLY A 45 -15.34 -1.84 19.00
C GLY A 45 -14.23 -2.23 18.02
N MET A 46 -13.03 -2.55 18.51
CA MET A 46 -11.88 -2.95 17.69
C MET A 46 -10.90 -3.81 18.49
N VAL A 47 -10.47 -4.93 17.92
CA VAL A 47 -9.57 -5.88 18.58
C VAL A 47 -8.54 -6.44 17.61
N CYS A 48 -7.38 -6.84 18.16
CA CYS A 48 -6.33 -7.49 17.40
C CYS A 48 -5.62 -8.54 18.26
N LEU A 49 -5.53 -9.78 17.76
CA LEU A 49 -4.82 -10.88 18.41
C LEU A 49 -3.76 -11.43 17.45
N GLU A 50 -2.74 -12.13 17.96
CA GLU A 50 -1.94 -13.01 17.10
C GLU A 50 -2.84 -14.04 16.40
N ASP A 51 -2.58 -14.32 15.13
CA ASP A 51 -3.43 -15.19 14.31
C ASP A 51 -3.15 -16.68 14.54
N VAL A 52 -3.13 -17.08 15.81
CA VAL A 52 -2.81 -18.45 16.21
C VAL A 52 -3.65 -18.84 17.42
N CYS A 53 -4.50 -19.83 17.23
CA CYS A 53 -5.31 -20.38 18.31
C CYS A 53 -4.40 -21.21 19.24
N PRO A 54 -4.29 -20.86 20.54
CA PRO A 54 -3.38 -21.54 21.47
C PRO A 54 -3.73 -23.02 21.71
N HIS A 55 -4.94 -23.47 21.30
CA HIS A 55 -5.34 -24.86 21.39
C HIS A 55 -4.53 -25.78 20.45
N ARG A 56 -4.53 -25.51 19.14
CA ARG A 56 -3.85 -26.34 18.11
C ARG A 56 -3.27 -25.53 16.95
N LEU A 57 -2.95 -24.27 17.20
CA LEU A 57 -2.25 -23.36 16.30
C LEU A 57 -2.98 -23.05 14.98
N ALA A 58 -4.30 -23.25 14.93
CA ALA A 58 -5.11 -22.87 13.78
C ALA A 58 -5.29 -21.35 13.70
N ALA A 59 -5.38 -20.79 12.49
CA ALA A 59 -5.63 -19.37 12.29
C ALA A 59 -6.98 -18.95 12.90
N LEU A 60 -6.97 -17.88 13.69
CA LEU A 60 -8.16 -17.26 14.25
C LEU A 60 -8.88 -16.39 13.21
N SER A 61 -8.17 -15.90 12.20
CA SER A 61 -8.67 -15.09 11.09
C SER A 61 -9.65 -15.84 10.19
N GLU A 62 -9.55 -17.17 10.12
CA GLU A 62 -10.51 -18.07 9.46
C GLU A 62 -11.77 -18.33 10.33
N GLY A 63 -11.84 -17.70 11.50
CA GLY A 63 -12.91 -17.81 12.48
C GLY A 63 -14.10 -16.89 12.23
N ARG A 64 -14.72 -16.46 13.34
CA ARG A 64 -15.85 -15.53 13.34
C ARG A 64 -15.90 -14.72 14.63
N ILE A 65 -16.60 -13.59 14.60
CA ILE A 65 -16.97 -12.85 15.81
C ILE A 65 -18.28 -13.44 16.35
N THR A 66 -18.31 -13.82 17.62
CA THR A 66 -19.53 -14.33 18.27
C THR A 66 -20.52 -13.21 18.54
N LYS A 67 -21.75 -13.55 18.90
CA LYS A 67 -22.76 -12.57 19.31
C LYS A 67 -22.36 -11.77 20.56
N ASP A 68 -21.50 -12.36 21.39
CA ASP A 68 -20.96 -11.76 22.62
C ASP A 68 -19.64 -11.01 22.35
N GLY A 69 -19.24 -10.88 21.08
CA GLY A 69 -18.06 -10.12 20.66
C GLY A 69 -16.70 -10.76 20.83
N LEU A 70 -16.68 -12.08 20.98
CA LEU A 70 -15.46 -12.85 21.12
C LEU A 70 -14.91 -13.28 19.75
N VAL A 71 -13.59 -13.38 19.64
CA VAL A 71 -12.92 -13.98 18.49
C VAL A 71 -12.98 -15.50 18.63
N GLN A 72 -13.76 -16.18 17.78
CA GLN A 72 -13.95 -17.62 17.84
C GLN A 72 -13.22 -18.36 16.73
N CYS A 73 -12.39 -19.32 17.11
CA CYS A 73 -11.70 -20.21 16.20
C CYS A 73 -12.69 -21.14 15.46
N ALA A 74 -12.58 -21.22 14.13
CA ALA A 74 -13.43 -22.09 13.32
C ALA A 74 -13.18 -23.59 13.53
N TYR A 75 -12.04 -23.98 14.10
CA TYR A 75 -11.70 -25.40 14.22
C TYR A 75 -12.50 -26.11 15.33
N HIS A 76 -12.45 -25.60 16.57
CA HIS A 76 -13.11 -26.23 17.72
C HIS A 76 -14.07 -25.30 18.47
N GLY A 77 -14.28 -24.08 17.98
CA GLY A 77 -15.21 -23.12 18.58
C GLY A 77 -14.72 -22.46 19.86
N TRP A 78 -13.43 -22.59 20.22
CA TRP A 78 -12.84 -21.85 21.33
C TRP A 78 -12.90 -20.36 21.03
N ALA A 79 -13.40 -19.57 21.98
CA ALA A 79 -13.62 -18.15 21.81
C ALA A 79 -12.85 -17.34 22.86
N PHE A 80 -12.18 -16.29 22.39
CA PHE A 80 -11.26 -15.47 23.16
C PHE A 80 -11.78 -14.03 23.23
N SER A 81 -11.59 -13.37 24.37
CA SER A 81 -11.76 -11.91 24.43
C SER A 81 -10.72 -11.28 23.50
N GLY A 82 -11.17 -10.37 22.64
CA GLY A 82 -10.25 -9.66 21.75
C GLY A 82 -9.40 -8.60 22.47
N GLU A 83 -9.88 -8.08 23.60
CA GLU A 83 -9.18 -7.06 24.40
C GLU A 83 -8.01 -7.68 25.18
N THR A 84 -8.25 -8.80 25.87
CA THR A 84 -7.28 -9.42 26.78
C THR A 84 -6.64 -10.68 26.23
N GLY A 85 -7.24 -11.30 25.21
CA GLY A 85 -6.87 -12.62 24.72
C GLY A 85 -7.35 -13.78 25.60
N GLU A 86 -8.03 -13.50 26.71
CA GLU A 86 -8.50 -14.52 27.66
C GLU A 86 -9.47 -15.50 26.99
N LEU A 87 -9.28 -16.79 27.24
CA LEU A 87 -10.21 -17.83 26.80
C LEU A 87 -11.53 -17.72 27.57
N LYS A 88 -12.60 -17.32 26.87
CA LYS A 88 -13.92 -17.08 27.47
C LYS A 88 -14.90 -18.23 27.27
N SER A 89 -14.74 -19.03 26.22
CA SER A 89 -15.67 -20.11 25.93
C SER A 89 -14.98 -21.31 25.27
N VAL A 90 -15.28 -22.51 25.80
CA VAL A 90 -14.92 -23.80 25.20
C VAL A 90 -16.20 -24.63 25.11
N PRO A 91 -16.80 -24.79 23.92
CA PRO A 91 -18.09 -25.48 23.80
C PRO A 91 -18.08 -26.94 24.25
N GLN A 92 -16.90 -27.57 24.30
CA GLN A 92 -16.73 -28.97 24.71
C GLN A 92 -16.41 -29.12 26.20
N ALA A 93 -16.23 -28.02 26.96
CA ALA A 93 -15.92 -28.09 28.37
C ALA A 93 -17.21 -28.34 29.19
N PRO A 94 -17.14 -29.12 30.28
CA PRO A 94 -18.24 -29.23 31.22
C PRO A 94 -18.65 -27.87 31.78
N GLU A 95 -19.92 -27.72 32.13
CA GLU A 95 -20.41 -26.51 32.77
C GLU A 95 -19.63 -26.23 34.07
N GLY A 96 -19.19 -24.98 34.25
CA GLY A 96 -18.39 -24.56 35.41
C GLY A 96 -16.92 -24.99 35.38
N ALA A 97 -16.42 -25.57 34.28
CA ALA A 97 -15.00 -25.87 34.12
C ALA A 97 -14.14 -24.60 34.24
N LYS A 98 -13.09 -24.66 35.05
CA LYS A 98 -12.09 -23.58 35.11
C LYS A 98 -11.21 -23.66 33.86
N LEU A 99 -11.37 -22.69 32.97
CA LEU A 99 -10.52 -22.53 31.79
C LEU A 99 -9.15 -22.01 32.25
N GLY A 100 -8.07 -22.70 31.88
CA GLY A 100 -6.72 -22.38 32.36
C GLY A 100 -6.12 -21.14 31.70
N VAL A 101 -5.26 -20.42 32.43
CA VAL A 101 -4.54 -19.21 31.95
C VAL A 101 -3.57 -19.52 30.81
N GLU A 102 -3.08 -20.75 30.71
CA GLU A 102 -2.15 -21.18 29.64
C GLU A 102 -2.79 -21.25 28.25
N ALA A 103 -4.12 -21.09 28.17
CA ALA A 103 -4.88 -21.14 26.93
C ALA A 103 -5.23 -19.75 26.37
N CYS A 104 -4.67 -18.66 26.88
CA CYS A 104 -4.94 -17.32 26.37
C CYS A 104 -4.31 -17.09 24.98
N ALA A 105 -5.07 -16.47 24.08
CA ALA A 105 -4.49 -15.86 22.89
C ALA A 105 -3.69 -14.62 23.27
N ARG A 106 -2.76 -14.17 22.42
CA ARG A 106 -1.99 -12.96 22.66
C ARG A 106 -2.68 -11.76 22.00
N ALA A 107 -3.23 -10.86 22.82
CA ALA A 107 -3.75 -9.58 22.35
C ALA A 107 -2.62 -8.58 22.05
N VAL A 108 -2.83 -7.75 21.04
CA VAL A 108 -1.91 -6.67 20.67
C VAL A 108 -2.65 -5.35 20.51
N LYS A 109 -1.95 -4.23 20.72
CA LYS A 109 -2.57 -2.90 20.68
C LYS A 109 -3.01 -2.58 19.26
N VAL A 110 -4.22 -2.05 19.14
CA VAL A 110 -4.81 -1.59 17.89
C VAL A 110 -5.57 -0.28 18.11
N VAL A 111 -5.51 0.62 17.14
CA VAL A 111 -6.25 1.88 17.17
C VAL A 111 -6.58 2.37 15.78
N GLU A 112 -7.68 3.10 15.64
CA GLU A 112 -8.00 3.85 14.44
C GLU A 112 -7.47 5.29 14.53
N LYS A 113 -6.70 5.72 13.52
CA LYS A 113 -6.30 7.12 13.39
C LYS A 113 -6.21 7.51 11.92
N MET A 114 -6.77 8.65 11.54
CA MET A 114 -6.78 9.15 10.15
C MET A 114 -7.38 8.14 9.13
N GLY A 115 -8.40 7.38 9.55
CA GLY A 115 -9.05 6.34 8.75
C GLY A 115 -8.18 5.08 8.52
N LEU A 116 -7.01 5.01 9.14
CA LEU A 116 -6.09 3.87 9.10
C LEU A 116 -6.22 3.07 10.40
N VAL A 117 -6.10 1.75 10.28
CA VAL A 117 -5.89 0.84 11.40
C VAL A 117 -4.40 0.77 11.68
N TRP A 118 -4.01 1.10 12.90
CA TRP A 118 -2.63 1.06 13.39
C TRP A 118 -2.49 -0.07 14.40
N VAL A 119 -1.45 -0.88 14.26
CA VAL A 119 -1.15 -1.98 15.18
C VAL A 119 0.25 -1.78 15.76
N SER A 120 0.37 -1.98 17.08
CA SER A 120 1.66 -2.13 17.75
C SER A 120 1.76 -3.56 18.27
N PRO A 121 2.50 -4.46 17.57
CA PRO A 121 2.49 -5.89 17.88
C PRO A 121 3.37 -6.28 19.06
N PHE A 122 4.02 -5.32 19.72
CA PHE A 122 4.99 -5.53 20.79
C PHE A 122 4.46 -5.01 22.13
N ASP A 123 5.02 -5.54 23.21
CA ASP A 123 4.51 -5.26 24.54
C ASP A 123 4.82 -3.80 24.95
N GLY A 124 3.81 -3.14 25.52
CA GLY A 124 3.94 -2.05 26.49
C GLY A 124 4.31 -0.64 26.01
N GLU A 125 5.22 -0.47 25.06
CA GLU A 125 5.94 0.82 24.99
C GLU A 125 5.34 1.88 24.04
N ALA A 126 4.62 1.49 23.00
CA ALA A 126 4.00 2.45 22.09
C ALA A 126 2.73 3.06 22.71
N ARG A 127 2.66 4.38 22.76
CA ARG A 127 1.48 5.15 23.19
C ARG A 127 0.74 5.67 21.96
N GLU A 128 -0.57 5.87 22.03
CA GLU A 128 -1.34 6.32 20.86
C GLU A 128 -0.84 7.68 20.32
N GLU A 129 -0.39 8.56 21.20
CA GLU A 129 0.15 9.89 20.87
C GLU A 129 1.45 9.83 20.06
N ASP A 130 2.08 8.66 19.99
CA ASP A 130 3.27 8.40 19.21
C ASP A 130 2.95 8.18 17.71
N ILE A 131 1.68 8.03 17.34
CA ILE A 131 1.26 7.92 15.93
C ILE A 131 1.48 9.26 15.21
N PRO A 132 2.27 9.30 14.12
CA PRO A 132 2.49 10.53 13.38
C PRO A 132 1.20 11.09 12.78
N ILE A 133 0.88 12.34 13.09
CA ILE A 133 -0.31 13.02 12.58
C ILE A 133 0.00 13.77 11.28
N VAL A 134 -0.78 13.48 10.23
CA VAL A 134 -0.84 14.28 9.00
C VAL A 134 -2.03 15.23 9.10
N LYS A 135 -1.77 16.51 9.36
CA LYS A 135 -2.83 17.48 9.69
C LYS A 135 -3.84 17.63 8.57
N GLU A 136 -3.37 17.66 7.32
CA GLU A 136 -4.20 17.80 6.12
C GLU A 136 -5.20 16.64 5.95
N MET A 137 -4.92 15.45 6.51
CA MET A 137 -5.88 14.33 6.47
C MET A 137 -7.02 14.46 7.50
N LEU A 138 -6.85 15.31 8.52
CA LEU A 138 -7.84 15.57 9.55
C LEU A 138 -8.67 16.83 9.26
N ASP A 139 -8.25 17.62 8.28
CA ASP A 139 -8.90 18.87 7.90
C ASP A 139 -10.05 18.60 6.90
N PRO A 140 -11.30 18.97 7.23
CA PRO A 140 -12.46 18.72 6.36
C PRO A 140 -12.42 19.48 5.02
N GLU A 141 -11.57 20.51 4.88
CA GLU A 141 -11.36 21.19 3.59
C GLU A 141 -10.65 20.28 2.57
N TYR A 142 -9.90 19.29 3.04
CA TYR A 142 -9.18 18.36 2.19
C TYR A 142 -9.98 17.09 1.96
N LYS A 143 -9.96 16.62 0.71
CA LYS A 143 -10.44 15.28 0.36
C LYS A 143 -9.26 14.30 0.41
N VAL A 144 -9.46 13.20 1.12
CA VAL A 144 -8.52 12.08 1.22
C VAL A 144 -8.98 10.98 0.27
N ILE A 145 -8.12 10.57 -0.65
CA ILE A 145 -8.39 9.50 -1.62
C ILE A 145 -7.49 8.30 -1.30
N PRO A 146 -7.97 7.32 -0.52
CA PRO A 146 -7.16 6.21 -0.03
C PRO A 146 -6.96 5.11 -1.06
N ASN A 147 -5.78 4.50 -1.06
CA ASN A 147 -5.42 3.36 -1.88
C ASN A 147 -4.59 2.35 -1.07
N VAL A 148 -4.59 1.09 -1.53
CA VAL A 148 -3.88 -0.01 -0.87
C VAL A 148 -3.25 -0.94 -1.89
N ARG A 149 -2.03 -1.42 -1.60
CA ARG A 149 -1.32 -2.42 -2.38
C ARG A 149 -0.37 -3.20 -1.47
N ASP A 150 -0.39 -4.53 -1.53
CA ASP A 150 0.69 -5.36 -1.01
C ASP A 150 1.76 -5.51 -2.08
N MET A 151 2.94 -4.97 -1.81
CA MET A 151 4.07 -4.97 -2.74
C MET A 151 4.96 -6.17 -2.46
N PRO A 152 5.35 -6.97 -3.48
CA PRO A 152 6.36 -8.02 -3.33
C PRO A 152 7.79 -7.42 -3.35
N LEU A 153 7.95 -6.33 -2.61
CA LEU A 153 9.17 -5.54 -2.48
C LEU A 153 9.54 -5.44 -1.01
N ASP A 154 10.83 -5.53 -0.71
CA ASP A 154 11.34 -5.31 0.64
C ASP A 154 11.11 -3.86 1.08
N TYR A 155 10.77 -3.70 2.36
CA TYR A 155 10.48 -2.40 2.96
C TYR A 155 11.60 -1.39 2.68
N SER A 156 12.88 -1.80 2.77
CA SER A 156 13.98 -0.86 2.59
C SER A 156 14.04 -0.29 1.18
N VAL A 157 13.87 -1.15 0.18
CA VAL A 157 13.98 -0.79 -1.23
C VAL A 157 12.76 0.02 -1.67
N LEU A 158 11.57 -0.30 -1.13
CA LEU A 158 10.37 0.49 -1.40
C LEU A 158 10.47 1.91 -0.80
N ILE A 159 11.00 2.06 0.42
CA ILE A 159 11.22 3.39 1.01
C ILE A 159 12.22 4.19 0.17
N GLU A 160 13.34 3.59 -0.25
CA GLU A 160 14.32 4.26 -1.11
C GLU A 160 13.69 4.68 -2.45
N ASN A 161 12.91 3.82 -3.09
CA ASN A 161 12.21 4.13 -4.34
C ASN A 161 11.19 5.28 -4.18
N ILE A 162 10.32 5.27 -3.16
CA ILE A 162 9.34 6.35 -2.92
C ILE A 162 10.03 7.70 -2.69
N MET A 163 11.19 7.68 -2.03
CA MET A 163 11.93 8.89 -1.65
C MET A 163 12.88 9.40 -2.73
N ASP A 164 13.01 8.70 -3.85
CA ASP A 164 13.79 9.13 -5.00
C ASP A 164 12.91 9.88 -6.01
N PRO A 165 12.98 11.21 -6.15
CA PRO A 165 12.19 11.91 -7.15
C PRO A 165 12.66 11.65 -8.60
N ASP A 166 13.92 11.26 -8.82
CA ASP A 166 14.51 11.22 -10.17
C ASP A 166 13.94 10.07 -11.00
N HIS A 167 13.64 8.91 -10.40
CA HIS A 167 13.03 7.80 -11.13
C HIS A 167 11.66 8.20 -11.72
N GLY A 168 10.94 9.14 -11.12
CA GLY A 168 9.62 9.56 -11.60
C GLY A 168 9.62 10.21 -12.98
N LEU A 169 10.75 10.79 -13.40
CA LEU A 169 10.90 11.33 -14.75
C LEU A 169 11.02 10.23 -15.81
N TYR A 170 11.66 9.12 -15.46
CA TYR A 170 11.98 8.04 -16.40
C TYR A 170 11.03 6.87 -16.29
N ALA A 171 10.89 6.29 -15.10
CA ALA A 171 10.02 5.15 -14.86
C ALA A 171 8.54 5.54 -14.97
N HIS A 172 8.15 6.67 -14.38
CA HIS A 172 6.76 7.15 -14.49
C HIS A 172 6.49 8.06 -15.69
N GLN A 173 7.55 8.49 -16.40
CA GLN A 173 7.47 9.34 -17.60
C GLN A 173 6.65 10.62 -17.35
N SER A 174 6.80 11.21 -16.17
CA SER A 174 5.96 12.32 -15.72
C SER A 174 6.83 13.53 -15.36
N PRO A 175 6.79 14.61 -16.17
CA PRO A 175 7.50 15.85 -15.89
C PRO A 175 7.14 16.49 -14.53
N ALA A 176 6.00 16.13 -13.95
CA ALA A 176 5.61 16.63 -12.63
C ALA A 176 6.58 16.22 -11.51
N PHE A 177 7.36 15.13 -11.69
CA PHE A 177 8.38 14.71 -10.74
C PHE A 177 9.61 15.62 -10.74
N ASP A 178 9.87 16.35 -11.82
CA ASP A 178 10.97 17.33 -11.92
C ASP A 178 10.83 18.47 -10.89
N LEU A 179 9.59 18.77 -10.49
CA LEU A 179 9.29 19.71 -9.41
C LEU A 179 9.90 19.28 -8.07
N TYR A 180 10.17 17.98 -7.90
CA TYR A 180 10.67 17.37 -6.68
C TYR A 180 12.16 16.98 -6.77
N SER A 181 12.70 16.88 -7.98
CA SER A 181 14.12 16.64 -8.24
C SER A 181 14.99 17.85 -7.88
N ALA A 182 16.30 17.60 -7.74
CA ALA A 182 17.31 18.62 -7.50
C ALA A 182 18.48 18.52 -8.47
N THR A 183 19.13 19.65 -8.70
CA THR A 183 20.34 19.78 -9.52
C THR A 183 21.47 20.38 -8.68
N SER A 184 22.68 20.49 -9.25
CA SER A 184 23.80 21.14 -8.58
C SER A 184 23.51 22.62 -8.28
N ASP A 185 22.78 23.30 -9.17
CA ASP A 185 22.42 24.72 -9.04
C ASP A 185 21.18 24.93 -8.15
N GLN A 186 20.31 23.92 -8.05
CA GLN A 186 19.14 23.92 -7.19
C GLN A 186 19.12 22.66 -6.30
N PRO A 187 20.00 22.59 -5.30
CA PRO A 187 20.14 21.40 -4.47
C PRO A 187 19.00 21.27 -3.44
N GLN A 188 18.70 20.04 -3.04
CA GLN A 188 17.89 19.78 -1.85
C GLN A 188 18.57 20.30 -0.59
N ASN A 189 17.80 20.96 0.26
CA ASN A 189 18.15 21.21 1.65
C ASN A 189 17.57 20.08 2.51
N VAL A 190 18.44 19.26 3.11
CA VAL A 190 18.04 18.09 3.90
C VAL A 190 18.26 18.37 5.38
N THR A 191 17.22 18.20 6.18
CA THR A 191 17.26 18.41 7.62
C THR A 191 16.88 17.14 8.37
N VAL A 192 17.50 16.94 9.52
CA VAL A 192 17.23 15.82 10.43
C VAL A 192 17.02 16.38 11.82
N TRP A 193 15.89 16.06 12.44
CA TRP A 193 15.57 16.52 13.78
C TRP A 193 14.74 15.48 14.53
N ARG A 194 14.46 15.74 15.80
CA ARG A 194 13.46 15.00 16.57
C ARG A 194 12.30 15.93 16.86
N ASP A 195 11.08 15.42 16.75
CA ASP A 195 9.90 16.16 17.18
C ASP A 195 9.78 16.21 18.71
N ASN A 196 8.75 16.89 19.20
CA ASN A 196 8.49 17.06 20.64
C ASN A 196 8.21 15.72 21.35
N SER A 197 7.82 14.69 20.61
CA SER A 197 7.62 13.33 21.13
C SER A 197 8.91 12.49 21.08
N GLY A 198 10.03 13.09 20.62
CA GLY A 198 11.33 12.44 20.51
C GLY A 198 11.51 11.58 19.26
N PHE A 199 10.53 11.53 18.36
CA PHE A 199 10.60 10.75 17.14
C PHE A 199 11.43 11.46 16.08
N LEU A 200 12.28 10.67 15.44
CA LEU A 200 13.14 11.12 14.36
C LEU A 200 12.32 11.60 13.17
N ARG A 201 12.78 12.66 12.51
CA ARG A 201 12.19 13.22 11.30
C ARG A 201 13.32 13.50 10.32
N VAL A 202 13.10 13.22 9.05
CA VAL A 202 14.02 13.56 7.97
C VAL A 202 13.20 14.27 6.91
N SER A 203 13.52 15.51 6.56
CA SER A 203 12.91 16.17 5.41
C SER A 203 13.92 16.68 4.42
N SER A 204 13.42 16.91 3.21
CA SER A 204 14.09 17.69 2.20
C SER A 204 13.15 18.77 1.67
N GLU A 205 13.71 19.93 1.37
CA GLU A 205 13.02 20.99 0.64
C GLU A 205 13.82 21.35 -0.61
N VAL A 206 13.12 21.58 -1.71
CA VAL A 206 13.68 22.08 -2.95
C VAL A 206 12.68 22.99 -3.65
N GLU A 207 13.19 23.98 -4.37
CA GLU A 207 12.36 24.84 -5.20
C GLU A 207 11.53 24.01 -6.20
N GLY A 208 10.22 24.20 -6.19
CA GLY A 208 9.25 23.47 -7.01
C GLY A 208 9.17 23.99 -8.45
N THR A 209 10.30 24.02 -9.15
CA THR A 209 10.41 24.37 -10.58
C THR A 209 10.78 23.16 -11.42
N LEU A 210 10.47 23.23 -12.71
CA LEU A 210 10.98 22.28 -13.71
C LEU A 210 12.45 22.64 -13.98
N LYS A 211 13.34 21.67 -13.81
CA LYS A 211 14.80 21.84 -13.88
C LYS A 211 15.37 21.08 -15.06
N LEU A 212 14.87 19.87 -15.29
CA LEU A 212 15.33 18.95 -16.32
C LEU A 212 14.42 18.91 -17.55
N THR A 213 13.13 19.24 -17.38
CA THR A 213 12.09 19.11 -18.42
C THR A 213 11.52 20.45 -18.87
N ARG A 214 12.15 21.55 -18.43
CA ARG A 214 11.70 22.91 -18.72
C ARG A 214 11.97 23.29 -20.17
N LYS A 215 10.94 23.75 -20.87
CA LYS A 215 11.07 24.27 -22.24
C LYS A 215 11.41 25.76 -22.26
N PRO A 216 12.10 26.26 -23.30
CA PRO A 216 12.34 27.69 -23.48
C PRO A 216 11.05 28.51 -23.42
N GLY A 217 11.04 29.61 -22.66
CA GLY A 217 9.88 30.49 -22.51
C GLY A 217 8.80 30.02 -21.53
N GLN A 218 8.99 28.88 -20.86
CA GLN A 218 8.15 28.43 -19.74
C GLN A 218 8.68 28.95 -18.40
N ASP A 219 8.74 30.27 -18.25
CA ASP A 219 9.07 30.87 -16.96
C ASP A 219 7.88 30.70 -15.99
N PRO A 220 8.12 30.31 -14.73
CA PRO A 220 7.06 30.21 -13.73
C PRO A 220 6.34 31.56 -13.60
N LYS A 221 5.03 31.58 -13.86
CA LYS A 221 4.20 32.76 -13.60
C LYS A 221 3.68 32.68 -12.17
N GLY A 222 4.17 33.57 -11.31
CA GLY A 222 3.73 33.68 -9.91
C GLY A 222 4.70 33.04 -8.90
N PRO A 223 4.30 32.93 -7.62
CA PRO A 223 5.16 32.38 -6.58
C PRO A 223 5.45 30.91 -6.83
N ILE A 224 6.73 30.56 -6.73
CA ILE A 224 7.21 29.20 -6.92
C ILE A 224 6.92 28.41 -5.63
N PRO A 225 6.19 27.27 -5.69
CA PRO A 225 5.93 26.45 -4.52
C PRO A 225 7.21 25.79 -4.00
N MET A 226 7.24 25.48 -2.71
CA MET A 226 8.29 24.63 -2.14
C MET A 226 7.87 23.17 -2.28
N ALA A 227 8.69 22.35 -2.94
CA ALA A 227 8.51 20.91 -2.97
C ALA A 227 9.19 20.31 -1.74
N THR A 228 8.43 19.49 -1.00
CA THR A 228 8.86 18.94 0.29
C THR A 228 8.69 17.42 0.28
N HIS A 229 9.68 16.73 0.82
CA HIS A 229 9.59 15.32 1.20
C HIS A 229 9.85 15.21 2.68
N GLU A 230 9.04 14.45 3.39
CA GLU A 230 9.27 14.14 4.80
C GLU A 230 9.15 12.63 5.01
N PHE A 231 10.14 12.04 5.67
CA PHE A 231 10.09 10.68 6.18
C PHE A 231 10.07 10.70 7.70
N ILE A 232 9.07 10.02 8.23
CA ILE A 232 8.79 9.87 9.65
C ILE A 232 8.87 8.37 9.94
N PRO A 233 10.03 7.89 10.40
CA PRO A 233 10.23 6.49 10.66
C PRO A 233 9.22 5.89 11.65
N PRO A 234 8.84 4.61 11.46
CA PRO A 234 9.22 3.78 10.31
C PRO A 234 8.31 3.95 9.09
N SER A 235 7.11 4.50 9.22
CA SER A 235 6.05 4.17 8.25
C SER A 235 5.49 5.33 7.44
N VAL A 236 5.76 6.59 7.78
CA VAL A 236 5.06 7.70 7.10
C VAL A 236 6.01 8.47 6.19
N ILE A 237 5.62 8.62 4.93
CA ILE A 237 6.28 9.50 3.95
C ILE A 237 5.25 10.52 3.46
N GLN A 238 5.65 11.78 3.38
CA GLN A 238 4.84 12.86 2.81
C GLN A 238 5.59 13.46 1.63
N ILE A 239 4.90 13.62 0.50
CA ILE A 239 5.38 14.36 -0.66
C ILE A 239 4.39 15.47 -0.95
N CYS A 240 4.83 16.72 -0.83
CA CYS A 240 3.93 17.86 -0.81
C CYS A 240 4.48 19.05 -1.59
N ARG A 241 3.57 19.87 -2.15
CA ARG A 241 3.86 21.21 -2.66
C ARG A 241 3.17 22.24 -1.79
N ARG A 242 3.98 23.09 -1.14
CA ARG A 242 3.52 24.13 -0.22
C ARG A 242 3.71 25.51 -0.80
N ASP A 243 2.78 26.41 -0.52
CA ASP A 243 2.98 27.83 -0.78
C ASP A 243 4.08 28.38 0.15
N PRO A 244 5.12 29.05 -0.37
CA PRO A 244 6.27 29.46 0.44
C PRO A 244 5.94 30.58 1.43
N LYS A 245 4.83 31.33 1.24
CA LYS A 245 4.44 32.44 2.11
C LYS A 245 3.43 32.02 3.15
N SER A 246 2.38 31.30 2.75
CA SER A 246 1.31 30.88 3.66
C SER A 246 1.57 29.52 4.32
N GLY A 247 2.46 28.70 3.76
CA GLY A 247 2.65 27.31 4.17
C GLY A 247 1.52 26.36 3.73
N GLU A 248 0.53 26.86 2.99
CA GLU A 248 -0.64 26.09 2.58
C GLU A 248 -0.26 24.94 1.64
N THR A 249 -0.83 23.76 1.91
CA THR A 249 -0.69 22.56 1.07
C THR A 249 -1.65 22.62 -0.10
N LYS A 250 -1.14 22.75 -1.33
CA LYS A 250 -1.98 22.68 -2.54
C LYS A 250 -2.30 21.24 -2.93
N PHE A 251 -1.31 20.37 -2.79
CA PHE A 251 -1.43 18.94 -3.08
C PHE A 251 -0.41 18.19 -2.24
N MET A 252 -0.84 17.07 -1.68
CA MET A 252 -0.01 16.16 -0.91
C MET A 252 -0.33 14.73 -1.29
N THR A 253 0.71 13.91 -1.39
CA THR A 253 0.58 12.46 -1.40
C THR A 253 1.23 11.93 -0.14
N ASN A 254 0.46 11.16 0.63
CA ASN A 254 0.95 10.47 1.82
C ASN A 254 1.13 9.00 1.50
N PHE A 255 2.20 8.42 2.02
CA PHE A 255 2.47 7.00 1.98
C PHE A 255 2.63 6.49 3.40
N PHE A 256 2.05 5.33 3.64
CA PHE A 256 2.00 4.62 4.90
C PHE A 256 2.50 3.20 4.61
N VAL A 257 3.75 2.95 4.94
CA VAL A 257 4.51 1.78 4.50
C VAL A 257 4.86 0.92 5.70
N SER A 258 4.42 -0.34 5.68
CA SER A 258 4.63 -1.27 6.79
C SER A 258 5.28 -2.57 6.33
N PRO A 259 6.36 -3.02 6.98
CA PRO A 259 6.99 -4.30 6.65
C PRO A 259 6.06 -5.45 7.03
N THR A 260 5.44 -6.10 6.05
CA THR A 260 4.67 -7.32 6.29
C THR A 260 5.61 -8.52 6.45
N GLY A 261 6.80 -8.45 5.86
CA GLY A 261 7.86 -9.45 5.99
C GLY A 261 9.08 -9.07 5.14
N VAL A 262 10.09 -9.92 5.11
CA VAL A 262 11.24 -9.68 4.22
C VAL A 262 10.82 -9.84 2.75
N GLY A 263 11.11 -8.82 1.94
CA GLY A 263 10.67 -8.75 0.54
C GLY A 263 9.17 -8.57 0.33
N LYS A 264 8.43 -8.20 1.38
CA LYS A 264 6.98 -7.96 1.31
C LYS A 264 6.61 -6.74 2.15
N THR A 265 5.84 -5.84 1.56
CA THR A 265 5.49 -4.58 2.20
C THR A 265 4.04 -4.20 1.94
N ARG A 266 3.34 -3.80 2.98
CA ARG A 266 2.02 -3.16 2.88
C ARG A 266 2.25 -1.71 2.50
N PHE A 267 1.80 -1.35 1.30
CA PHE A 267 1.81 0.01 0.77
C PHE A 267 0.40 0.58 0.85
N LEU A 268 0.21 1.58 1.69
CA LEU A 268 -1.01 2.37 1.79
C LEU A 268 -0.67 3.77 1.34
N SER A 269 -1.53 4.39 0.54
CA SER A 269 -1.29 5.76 0.10
C SER A 269 -2.58 6.56 0.00
N CYS A 270 -2.48 7.88 0.12
CA CYS A 270 -3.61 8.73 -0.20
C CYS A 270 -3.16 10.05 -0.87
N ALA A 271 -3.93 10.47 -1.86
CA ALA A 271 -3.87 11.84 -2.34
C ALA A 271 -4.75 12.72 -1.42
N THR A 272 -4.20 13.84 -0.97
CA THR A 272 -4.86 14.80 -0.08
C THR A 272 -4.82 16.18 -0.73
N ALA A 273 -5.98 16.71 -1.11
CA ALA A 273 -6.09 17.98 -1.83
C ALA A 273 -7.44 18.67 -1.62
N LYS A 274 -7.46 20.00 -1.75
CA LYS A 274 -8.69 20.81 -1.76
C LYS A 274 -9.36 20.74 -3.13
N ILE A 275 -10.15 19.70 -3.37
CA ILE A 275 -10.87 19.48 -4.63
C ILE A 275 -12.39 19.42 -4.40
N PRO A 276 -13.21 19.96 -5.31
CA PRO A 276 -14.66 20.01 -5.13
C PRO A 276 -15.32 18.63 -5.29
N ILE A 277 -14.75 17.75 -6.13
CA ILE A 277 -15.29 16.42 -6.45
C ILE A 277 -14.12 15.44 -6.58
N SER A 278 -14.24 14.26 -5.97
CA SER A 278 -13.31 13.14 -6.16
C SER A 278 -13.90 12.09 -7.12
N LEU A 279 -13.03 11.45 -7.91
CA LEU A 279 -13.43 10.30 -8.71
C LEU A 279 -13.78 9.11 -7.78
N PRO A 280 -14.66 8.19 -8.20
CA PRO A 280 -14.86 6.93 -7.51
C PRO A 280 -13.51 6.22 -7.26
N ARG A 281 -13.33 5.72 -6.04
CA ARG A 281 -12.08 5.07 -5.59
C ARG A 281 -11.61 3.94 -6.52
N THR A 282 -12.55 3.21 -7.15
CA THR A 282 -12.21 2.15 -8.10
C THR A 282 -11.53 2.68 -9.36
N LEU A 283 -11.86 3.88 -9.83
CA LEU A 283 -11.19 4.51 -10.97
C LEU A 283 -9.81 5.05 -10.59
N THR A 284 -9.66 5.59 -9.38
CA THR A 284 -8.35 6.03 -8.88
C THR A 284 -7.42 4.84 -8.65
N HIS A 285 -7.95 3.67 -8.23
CA HIS A 285 -7.18 2.42 -8.16
C HIS A 285 -6.67 1.94 -9.51
N ILE A 286 -7.43 2.11 -10.61
CA ILE A 286 -6.94 1.77 -11.95
C ILE A 286 -5.72 2.63 -12.30
N GLN A 287 -5.80 3.93 -12.04
CA GLN A 287 -4.67 4.85 -12.28
C GLN A 287 -3.46 4.46 -11.43
N LEU A 288 -3.66 4.19 -10.13
CA LEU A 288 -2.57 3.80 -9.25
C LEU A 288 -1.95 2.45 -9.63
N ASN A 289 -2.76 1.44 -9.97
CA ASN A 289 -2.24 0.14 -10.41
C ASN A 289 -1.36 0.28 -11.65
N ASN A 290 -1.78 1.11 -12.60
CA ASN A 290 -0.99 1.38 -13.80
C ASN A 290 0.28 2.17 -13.48
N PHE A 291 0.22 3.10 -12.51
CA PHE A 291 1.37 3.88 -12.06
C PHE A 291 2.42 3.02 -11.35
N LEU A 292 2.01 2.20 -10.38
CA LEU A 292 2.93 1.33 -9.62
C LEU A 292 3.52 0.21 -10.48
N ASP A 293 2.80 -0.29 -11.49
CA ASP A 293 3.33 -1.34 -12.37
C ASP A 293 4.52 -0.87 -13.25
N GLN A 294 4.73 0.45 -13.39
CA GLN A 294 5.79 1.02 -14.24
C GLN A 294 7.19 0.75 -13.67
N ASP A 295 7.35 0.75 -12.36
CA ASP A 295 8.65 0.64 -11.69
C ASP A 295 8.78 -0.59 -10.79
N THR A 296 7.67 -1.13 -10.25
CA THR A 296 7.69 -2.29 -9.33
C THR A 296 8.57 -3.44 -9.80
N TYR A 297 8.53 -3.80 -11.10
CA TYR A 297 9.38 -4.87 -11.61
C TYR A 297 10.87 -4.51 -11.64
N LEU A 298 11.21 -3.25 -11.94
CA LEU A 298 12.59 -2.77 -11.90
C LEU A 298 13.13 -2.84 -10.47
N VAL A 299 12.35 -2.34 -9.51
CA VAL A 299 12.67 -2.40 -8.07
C VAL A 299 12.78 -3.85 -7.59
N ALA A 300 11.95 -4.76 -8.12
CA ALA A 300 12.03 -6.19 -7.80
C ALA A 300 13.34 -6.85 -8.29
N THR A 301 13.88 -6.39 -9.43
CA THR A 301 15.20 -6.85 -9.89
C THR A 301 16.33 -6.28 -9.05
N GLU A 302 16.21 -5.04 -8.60
CA GLU A 302 17.17 -4.38 -7.72
C GLU A 302 17.25 -5.05 -6.34
N GLN A 303 16.10 -5.27 -5.68
CA GLN A 303 16.06 -5.84 -4.33
C GLN A 303 16.80 -7.18 -4.25
N THR A 304 16.79 -7.97 -5.32
CA THR A 304 17.48 -9.26 -5.36
C THR A 304 18.98 -9.06 -5.13
N ASN A 305 19.57 -8.00 -5.67
CA ASN A 305 20.98 -7.70 -5.47
C ASN A 305 21.25 -7.13 -4.07
N VAL A 306 20.40 -6.21 -3.60
CA VAL A 306 20.54 -5.56 -2.29
C VAL A 306 20.43 -6.59 -1.15
N LEU A 307 19.39 -7.42 -1.17
CA LEU A 307 19.15 -8.41 -0.11
C LEU A 307 20.17 -9.55 -0.14
N LYS A 308 20.68 -9.96 -1.32
CA LYS A 308 21.80 -10.90 -1.42
C LYS A 308 23.06 -10.35 -0.77
N ALA A 309 23.37 -9.08 -1.01
CA ALA A 309 24.55 -8.43 -0.43
C ALA A 309 24.39 -8.30 1.10
N GLU A 310 23.20 -7.93 1.58
CA GLU A 310 22.89 -7.86 3.01
C GLU A 310 23.02 -9.24 3.68
N LEU A 311 22.42 -10.28 3.11
CA LEU A 311 22.51 -11.64 3.61
C LEU A 311 23.96 -12.12 3.64
N LYS A 312 24.72 -11.90 2.56
CA LYS A 312 26.14 -12.27 2.50
C LYS A 312 26.91 -11.60 3.64
N ALA A 313 26.73 -10.30 3.83
CA ALA A 313 27.41 -9.55 4.88
C ALA A 313 27.04 -10.06 6.28
N HIS A 314 25.75 -10.37 6.52
CA HIS A 314 25.29 -10.98 7.76
C HIS A 314 25.97 -12.33 8.04
N LEU A 315 25.96 -13.23 7.05
CA LEU A 315 26.57 -14.57 7.17
C LEU A 315 28.08 -14.52 7.39
N THR A 316 28.77 -13.55 6.79
CA THR A 316 30.22 -13.37 6.95
C THR A 316 30.58 -12.43 8.10
N GLN A 317 29.60 -11.94 8.87
CA GLN A 317 29.79 -10.94 9.93
C GLN A 317 30.55 -9.67 9.44
N ALA A 318 30.40 -9.35 8.15
CA ALA A 318 31.01 -8.17 7.54
C ALA A 318 30.09 -6.96 7.69
N PRO A 319 30.64 -5.73 7.75
CA PRO A 319 29.82 -4.54 7.72
C PRO A 319 29.07 -4.43 6.38
N PHE A 320 27.76 -4.23 6.44
CA PHE A 320 26.93 -3.90 5.28
C PHE A 320 26.59 -2.42 5.28
N ARG A 321 26.74 -1.77 4.13
CA ARG A 321 26.28 -0.39 3.91
C ARG A 321 25.62 -0.31 2.55
N ARG A 322 24.32 0.02 2.50
CA ARG A 322 23.59 0.19 1.23
C ARG A 322 24.25 1.23 0.34
N ALA A 323 24.72 2.29 0.98
CA ALA A 323 25.49 3.36 0.38
C ALA A 323 26.67 2.92 -0.51
N ALA A 324 27.28 1.75 -0.25
CA ALA A 324 28.41 1.23 -1.02
C ALA A 324 27.99 0.50 -2.30
N MET A 325 26.71 0.17 -2.44
CA MET A 325 26.15 -0.51 -3.62
C MET A 325 25.83 0.47 -4.75
N TYR A 326 25.41 1.69 -4.42
CA TYR A 326 25.04 2.71 -5.39
C TYR A 326 26.27 3.41 -5.99
N LYS A 327 26.26 3.64 -7.31
CA LYS A 327 27.36 4.26 -8.07
C LYS A 327 26.95 5.65 -8.52
N TYR A 328 27.76 6.66 -8.17
CA TYR A 328 27.44 8.08 -8.31
C TYR A 328 26.20 8.47 -7.49
N ARG A 329 26.10 9.73 -7.06
CA ARG A 329 24.91 10.23 -6.39
C ARG A 329 24.49 11.54 -7.02
N SER A 330 23.27 11.56 -7.55
CA SER A 330 22.67 12.79 -8.05
C SER A 330 22.47 13.79 -6.90
N PRO A 331 22.40 15.10 -7.17
CA PRO A 331 22.01 16.09 -6.17
C PRO A 331 20.64 15.82 -5.52
N ALA A 332 19.75 15.07 -6.18
CA ALA A 332 18.44 14.68 -5.66
C ALA A 332 18.48 13.49 -4.70
N GLU A 333 19.60 12.76 -4.65
CA GLU A 333 19.79 11.61 -3.76
C GLU A 333 20.36 11.99 -2.38
N ARG A 334 20.43 13.28 -2.05
CA ARG A 334 20.89 13.75 -0.72
C ARG A 334 19.99 13.21 0.39
N LEU A 335 18.68 13.24 0.17
CA LEU A 335 17.69 12.69 1.08
C LEU A 335 17.88 11.17 1.27
N LEU A 336 18.03 10.44 0.17
CA LEU A 336 18.31 8.99 0.18
C LEU A 336 19.59 8.67 0.95
N GLY A 337 20.62 9.50 0.83
CA GLY A 337 21.86 9.36 1.59
C GLY A 337 21.67 9.41 3.11
N VAL A 338 20.66 10.14 3.61
CA VAL A 338 20.31 10.22 5.04
C VAL A 338 19.41 9.05 5.43
N VAL A 339 18.39 8.76 4.63
CA VAL A 339 17.46 7.63 4.84
C VAL A 339 18.22 6.30 4.84
N GLY A 340 19.18 6.11 3.93
CA GLY A 340 20.05 4.95 3.89
C GLY A 340 20.85 4.74 5.18
N LYS A 341 21.28 5.82 5.85
CA LYS A 341 21.93 5.72 7.18
C LYS A 341 20.95 5.25 8.26
N PHE A 342 19.68 5.67 8.18
CA PHE A 342 18.64 5.14 9.05
C PHE A 342 18.44 3.64 8.80
N LEU A 343 18.27 3.23 7.53
CA LEU A 343 18.07 1.84 7.13
C LEU A 343 19.25 0.95 7.53
N ASP A 344 20.50 1.40 7.30
CA ASP A 344 21.71 0.68 7.69
C ASP A 344 21.77 0.46 9.22
N ALA A 345 21.31 1.42 10.02
CA ALA A 345 21.32 1.34 11.48
C ALA A 345 20.14 0.53 12.07
N SER A 346 18.97 0.58 11.43
CA SER A 346 17.72 0.04 12.00
C SER A 346 17.39 -1.37 11.51
N LEU A 347 17.64 -1.71 10.24
CA LEU A 347 17.20 -2.99 9.67
C LEU A 347 17.82 -4.24 10.32
N PRO A 348 19.09 -4.24 10.77
CA PRO A 348 19.64 -5.37 11.52
C PRO A 348 18.87 -5.70 12.81
N LYS A 349 18.08 -4.74 13.32
CA LYS A 349 17.25 -4.87 14.53
C LYS A 349 15.79 -5.13 14.20
N MET A 350 15.42 -5.17 12.92
CA MET A 350 14.05 -5.42 12.50
C MET A 350 13.66 -6.87 12.88
N PRO A 351 12.51 -7.07 13.54
CA PRO A 351 12.04 -8.40 13.90
C PRO A 351 11.98 -9.32 12.68
N ASN A 352 12.45 -10.55 12.86
CA ASN A 352 12.50 -11.61 11.84
C ASN A 352 13.34 -11.29 10.57
N ARG A 353 14.13 -10.20 10.54
CA ARG A 353 14.91 -9.79 9.35
C ARG A 353 15.76 -10.91 8.74
N TYR A 354 16.56 -11.59 9.55
CA TYR A 354 17.52 -12.58 9.03
C TYR A 354 16.95 -14.00 8.94
N ALA A 355 15.77 -14.27 9.52
CA ALA A 355 15.09 -15.56 9.43
C ALA A 355 14.54 -15.84 8.02
N SER A 356 14.19 -14.78 7.28
CA SER A 356 13.45 -14.86 6.01
C SER A 356 14.27 -14.43 4.77
N LEU A 357 15.59 -14.22 4.89
CA LEU A 357 16.41 -13.70 3.77
C LEU A 357 16.87 -14.76 2.77
N THR A 358 16.90 -16.04 3.14
CA THR A 358 17.41 -17.14 2.28
C THR A 358 16.74 -17.26 0.90
N PRO A 359 15.41 -17.05 0.72
CA PRO A 359 14.76 -17.12 -0.58
C PRO A 359 15.36 -16.19 -1.64
N PHE A 360 15.94 -15.05 -1.21
CA PHE A 360 16.52 -14.06 -2.10
C PHE A 360 17.86 -14.47 -2.70
N LEU A 361 18.36 -15.68 -2.42
CA LEU A 361 19.43 -16.29 -3.22
C LEU A 361 18.97 -16.60 -4.65
N SER A 362 17.67 -16.81 -4.86
CA SER A 362 17.07 -17.04 -6.18
C SER A 362 17.06 -15.77 -7.04
N PRO A 363 16.94 -15.89 -8.38
CA PRO A 363 16.68 -14.74 -9.25
C PRO A 363 15.31 -14.10 -8.97
N CYS A 364 15.15 -12.83 -9.38
CA CYS A 364 13.86 -12.14 -9.34
C CYS A 364 12.77 -12.98 -10.06
N PRO A 365 11.57 -13.14 -9.47
CA PRO A 365 10.48 -13.85 -10.13
C PRO A 365 10.07 -13.18 -11.46
N PRO A 366 9.42 -13.92 -12.37
CA PRO A 366 8.88 -13.37 -13.62
C PRO A 366 7.89 -12.22 -13.38
N ARG A 367 7.81 -11.30 -14.36
CA ARG A 367 7.02 -10.07 -14.26
C ARG A 367 5.54 -10.30 -13.92
N ASN A 368 4.92 -11.35 -14.45
CA ASN A 368 3.52 -11.68 -14.17
C ASN A 368 3.25 -12.12 -12.72
N HIS A 369 4.26 -12.67 -12.02
CA HIS A 369 4.15 -12.90 -10.58
C HIS A 369 4.37 -11.62 -9.78
N VAL A 370 5.40 -10.84 -10.14
CA VAL A 370 5.75 -9.60 -9.44
C VAL A 370 4.65 -8.54 -9.56
N LEU A 371 3.88 -8.54 -10.64
CA LEU A 371 2.84 -7.55 -10.90
C LEU A 371 1.42 -8.08 -10.69
N ASP A 372 1.20 -9.20 -9.98
CA ASP A 372 -0.13 -9.77 -9.79
C ASP A 372 -1.09 -8.83 -9.03
N ARG A 373 -1.83 -8.02 -9.79
CA ARG A 373 -2.81 -7.05 -9.29
C ARG A 373 -3.94 -7.67 -8.47
N TYR A 374 -4.25 -8.93 -8.71
CA TYR A 374 -5.34 -9.57 -8.00
C TYR A 374 -4.95 -9.80 -6.54
N ALA A 375 -3.84 -10.51 -6.33
CA ALA A 375 -3.31 -10.81 -5.00
C ALA A 375 -2.91 -9.55 -4.24
N GLN A 376 -2.26 -8.61 -4.93
CA GLN A 376 -1.68 -7.43 -4.29
C GLN A 376 -2.70 -6.35 -3.94
N HIS A 377 -3.86 -6.30 -4.60
CA HIS A 377 -4.84 -5.22 -4.37
C HIS A 377 -6.28 -5.73 -4.31
N THR A 378 -6.71 -6.42 -5.36
CA THR A 378 -8.13 -6.74 -5.52
C THR A 378 -8.68 -7.58 -4.36
N GLN A 379 -7.91 -8.53 -3.86
CA GLN A 379 -8.33 -9.39 -2.74
C GLN A 379 -8.45 -8.63 -1.42
N ILE A 380 -7.69 -7.55 -1.24
CA ILE A 380 -7.60 -6.78 0.01
C ILE A 380 -8.36 -5.45 -0.06
N CYS A 381 -9.05 -5.17 -1.17
CA CYS A 381 -9.86 -3.96 -1.36
C CYS A 381 -11.31 -4.33 -1.73
N PRO A 382 -12.26 -4.27 -0.79
CA PRO A 382 -13.66 -4.63 -1.02
C PRO A 382 -14.33 -3.82 -2.14
N ASP A 383 -13.99 -2.54 -2.29
CA ASP A 383 -14.53 -1.68 -3.35
C ASP A 383 -14.18 -2.22 -4.74
N SER A 384 -12.91 -2.55 -4.96
CA SER A 384 -12.40 -3.11 -6.21
C SER A 384 -12.95 -4.52 -6.45
N ALA A 385 -13.00 -5.38 -5.42
CA ALA A 385 -13.58 -6.72 -5.50
C ALA A 385 -15.06 -6.69 -5.89
N LYS A 386 -15.85 -5.81 -5.26
CA LYS A 386 -17.28 -5.62 -5.56
C LYS A 386 -17.47 -5.05 -6.96
N PHE A 387 -16.64 -4.10 -7.37
CA PHE A 387 -16.68 -3.53 -8.71
C PHE A 387 -16.45 -4.58 -9.79
N ILE A 388 -15.40 -5.40 -9.66
CA ILE A 388 -15.09 -6.50 -10.59
C ILE A 388 -16.22 -7.54 -10.62
N SER A 389 -16.78 -7.89 -9.46
CA SER A 389 -17.94 -8.80 -9.36
C SER A 389 -19.14 -8.25 -10.14
N ASN A 390 -19.44 -6.96 -10.01
CA ASN A 390 -20.52 -6.31 -10.75
C ASN A 390 -20.23 -6.27 -12.27
N LEU A 391 -19.01 -5.93 -12.68
CA LEU A 391 -18.60 -5.97 -14.09
C LEU A 391 -18.74 -7.37 -14.69
N ARG A 392 -18.40 -8.43 -13.93
CA ARG A 392 -18.61 -9.82 -14.35
C ARG A 392 -20.10 -10.13 -14.56
N LYS A 393 -20.96 -9.69 -13.64
CA LYS A 393 -22.42 -9.85 -13.78
C LYS A 393 -22.95 -9.13 -15.04
N ILE A 394 -22.51 -7.89 -15.28
CA ILE A 394 -22.87 -7.12 -16.48
C ILE A 394 -22.41 -7.87 -17.73
N SER A 395 -21.15 -8.29 -17.79
CA SER A 395 -20.58 -9.04 -18.92
C SER A 395 -21.35 -10.32 -19.24
N MET A 396 -21.74 -11.08 -18.20
CA MET A 396 -22.52 -12.32 -18.36
C MET A 396 -23.96 -12.06 -18.78
N LEU A 397 -24.63 -11.08 -18.17
CA LEU A 397 -26.00 -10.71 -18.52
C LEU A 397 -26.08 -10.17 -19.95
N SER A 398 -25.16 -9.30 -20.34
CA SER A 398 -25.07 -8.79 -21.71
C SER A 398 -24.88 -9.91 -22.73
N LEU A 399 -24.04 -10.91 -22.43
CA LEU A 399 -23.87 -12.07 -23.31
C LEU A 399 -25.16 -12.90 -23.42
N ALA A 400 -25.82 -13.18 -22.29
CA ALA A 400 -27.05 -13.96 -22.27
C ALA A 400 -28.18 -13.26 -23.05
N LEU A 401 -28.34 -11.95 -22.86
CA LEU A 401 -29.35 -11.15 -23.57
C LEU A 401 -29.02 -11.02 -25.07
N SER A 402 -27.74 -10.90 -25.45
CA SER A 402 -27.33 -10.92 -26.85
C SER A 402 -27.64 -12.26 -27.51
N ALA A 403 -27.33 -13.37 -26.83
CA ALA A 403 -27.63 -14.72 -27.32
C ALA A 403 -29.14 -14.95 -27.47
N ALA A 404 -29.94 -14.55 -26.47
CA ALA A 404 -31.39 -14.62 -26.55
C ALA A 404 -31.95 -13.77 -27.71
N SER A 405 -31.44 -12.56 -27.90
CA SER A 405 -31.83 -11.67 -29.01
C SER A 405 -31.47 -12.28 -30.36
N ALA A 406 -30.31 -12.94 -30.48
CA ALA A 406 -29.88 -13.63 -31.69
C ALA A 406 -30.75 -14.84 -32.02
N LEU A 407 -31.27 -15.56 -31.01
CA LEU A 407 -32.22 -16.66 -31.19
C LEU A 407 -33.60 -16.18 -31.69
N VAL A 408 -34.03 -14.99 -31.27
CA VAL A 408 -35.30 -14.38 -31.72
C VAL A 408 -35.17 -13.77 -33.12
N PHE A 409 -33.99 -13.29 -33.49
CA PHE A 409 -33.72 -12.64 -34.77
C PHE A 409 -34.31 -13.33 -36.03
N PRO A 410 -34.15 -14.66 -36.24
CA PRO A 410 -34.72 -15.33 -37.42
C PRO A 410 -36.26 -15.41 -37.41
N LEU A 411 -36.91 -15.23 -36.27
CA LEU A 411 -38.37 -15.29 -36.10
C LEU A 411 -39.06 -13.95 -36.43
N LEU A 412 -38.29 -12.88 -36.67
CA LEU A 412 -38.81 -11.53 -36.90
C LEU A 412 -39.32 -11.36 -38.34
N SER A 413 -40.54 -10.84 -38.47
CA SER A 413 -41.26 -10.74 -39.74
C SER A 413 -40.97 -9.46 -40.51
N THR A 414 -40.57 -8.37 -39.84
CA THR A 414 -40.30 -7.08 -40.50
C THR A 414 -38.82 -6.73 -40.51
N VAL A 415 -38.39 -6.00 -41.56
CA VAL A 415 -37.02 -5.45 -41.66
C VAL A 415 -36.72 -4.53 -40.49
N THR A 416 -37.67 -3.70 -40.08
CA THR A 416 -37.55 -2.79 -38.94
C THR A 416 -37.25 -3.54 -37.64
N GLN A 417 -37.97 -4.63 -37.36
CA GLN A 417 -37.70 -5.47 -36.17
C GLN A 417 -36.29 -6.04 -36.19
N ARG A 418 -35.83 -6.55 -37.34
CA ARG A 418 -34.48 -7.11 -37.49
C ARG A 418 -33.41 -6.04 -37.25
N ILE A 419 -33.57 -4.83 -37.80
CA ILE A 419 -32.64 -3.71 -37.58
C ILE A 419 -32.58 -3.35 -36.09
N VAL A 420 -33.72 -3.23 -35.42
CA VAL A 420 -33.78 -2.90 -33.98
C VAL A 420 -33.10 -3.99 -33.16
N THR A 421 -33.38 -5.27 -33.40
CA THR A 421 -32.74 -6.38 -32.68
C THR A 421 -31.23 -6.43 -32.91
N LEU A 422 -30.74 -6.16 -34.12
CA LEU A 422 -29.31 -6.05 -34.38
C LEU A 422 -28.67 -4.89 -33.62
N GLY A 423 -29.35 -3.75 -33.53
CA GLY A 423 -28.94 -2.61 -32.70
C GLY A 423 -28.84 -2.98 -31.21
N VAL A 424 -29.83 -3.69 -30.68
CA VAL A 424 -29.81 -4.19 -29.29
C VAL A 424 -28.64 -5.14 -29.04
N ILE A 425 -28.42 -6.12 -29.92
CA ILE A 425 -27.27 -7.05 -29.82
C ILE A 425 -25.96 -6.26 -29.81
N THR A 426 -25.81 -5.28 -30.69
CA THR A 426 -24.61 -4.46 -30.80
C THR A 426 -24.34 -3.69 -29.50
N VAL A 427 -25.36 -3.03 -28.95
CA VAL A 427 -25.27 -2.30 -27.67
C VAL A 427 -24.91 -3.23 -26.51
N LEU A 428 -25.54 -4.40 -26.42
CA LEU A 428 -25.24 -5.39 -25.39
C LEU A 428 -23.80 -5.91 -25.49
N MET A 429 -23.32 -6.19 -26.70
CA MET A 429 -21.92 -6.60 -26.93
C MET A 429 -20.93 -5.48 -26.62
N LEU A 430 -21.30 -4.22 -26.84
CA LEU A 430 -20.52 -3.06 -26.40
C LEU A 430 -20.42 -3.00 -24.87
N PHE A 431 -21.54 -3.13 -24.15
CA PHE A 431 -21.54 -3.18 -22.68
C PHE A 431 -20.65 -4.30 -22.14
N ARG A 432 -20.74 -5.50 -22.72
CA ARG A 432 -19.85 -6.62 -22.38
C ARG A 432 -18.38 -6.26 -22.60
N SER A 433 -18.06 -5.66 -23.73
CA SER A 433 -16.68 -5.32 -24.11
C SER A 433 -16.08 -4.27 -23.16
N VAL A 434 -16.86 -3.24 -22.83
CA VAL A 434 -16.48 -2.21 -21.83
C VAL A 434 -16.31 -2.83 -20.45
N ALA A 435 -17.21 -3.73 -20.03
CA ALA A 435 -17.12 -4.40 -18.75
C ALA A 435 -15.87 -5.28 -18.63
N GLU A 436 -15.54 -6.06 -19.66
CA GLU A 436 -14.32 -6.87 -19.68
C GLU A 436 -13.05 -6.01 -19.76
N ALA A 437 -13.07 -4.90 -20.50
CA ALA A 437 -11.96 -3.97 -20.57
C ALA A 437 -11.64 -3.39 -19.19
N LEU A 438 -12.65 -2.82 -18.50
CA LEU A 438 -12.51 -2.28 -17.15
C LEU A 438 -12.10 -3.36 -16.13
N ARG A 439 -12.72 -4.55 -16.20
CA ARG A 439 -12.37 -5.67 -15.32
C ARG A 439 -10.90 -6.03 -15.45
N SER A 440 -10.38 -5.96 -16.67
CA SER A 440 -9.00 -6.34 -16.93
C SER A 440 -7.94 -5.40 -16.41
N GLU A 441 -8.30 -4.17 -16.02
CA GLU A 441 -7.38 -3.24 -15.39
C GLU A 441 -7.02 -3.65 -13.93
N PHE A 442 -7.71 -4.64 -13.37
CA PHE A 442 -7.44 -5.19 -12.04
C PHE A 442 -6.66 -6.52 -12.07
N PHE A 443 -6.26 -6.96 -13.26
CA PHE A 443 -5.40 -8.13 -13.45
C PHE A 443 -4.21 -7.70 -14.28
N TYR A 444 -3.02 -8.19 -13.93
CA TYR A 444 -1.87 -7.89 -14.78
C TYR A 444 -2.01 -8.61 -16.12
N LYS A 445 -1.87 -7.84 -17.19
CA LYS A 445 -1.83 -8.36 -18.56
C LYS A 445 -0.47 -8.03 -19.14
N TYR A 446 0.36 -9.06 -19.26
CA TYR A 446 1.61 -8.93 -20.00
C TYR A 446 1.29 -8.69 -21.49
N ASP A 447 1.82 -7.60 -22.02
CA ASP A 447 1.77 -7.26 -23.44
C ASP A 447 3.08 -6.53 -23.77
N GLU A 448 3.88 -7.08 -24.66
CA GLU A 448 5.15 -6.47 -25.10
C GLU A 448 4.92 -5.05 -25.64
N LYS A 449 3.78 -4.80 -26.29
CA LYS A 449 3.43 -3.45 -26.76
C LYS A 449 3.16 -2.47 -25.61
N ARG A 450 2.63 -2.95 -24.48
CA ARG A 450 2.46 -2.14 -23.26
C ARG A 450 3.82 -1.86 -22.63
N ARG A 451 4.66 -2.87 -22.43
CA ARG A 451 6.04 -2.69 -21.95
C ARG A 451 6.80 -1.66 -22.79
N ASP A 452 6.77 -1.80 -24.12
CA ASP A 452 7.52 -0.91 -25.00
C ASP A 452 6.91 0.50 -25.07
N ARG A 453 5.62 0.65 -24.77
CA ARG A 453 4.99 1.97 -24.63
C ARG A 453 5.54 2.71 -23.40
N ASP A 454 5.77 1.97 -22.32
CA ASP A 454 6.40 2.46 -21.09
C ASP A 454 7.90 2.75 -21.29
N LEU A 455 8.48 2.46 -22.45
CA LEU A 455 9.84 2.87 -22.82
C LEU A 455 9.84 4.02 -23.84
N ARG A 456 8.86 4.06 -24.75
CA ARG A 456 8.82 5.03 -25.87
C ARG A 456 8.57 6.48 -25.50
N ARG A 457 8.02 6.82 -24.32
CA ARG A 457 7.84 8.24 -23.95
C ARG A 457 9.07 8.84 -23.28
N ILE A 458 10.08 8.04 -22.93
CA ILE A 458 11.30 8.53 -22.28
C ILE A 458 12.00 9.57 -23.16
N ASP A 459 12.10 9.32 -24.47
CA ASP A 459 12.70 10.26 -25.42
C ASP A 459 11.99 11.62 -25.38
N SER A 460 10.65 11.64 -25.30
CA SER A 460 9.87 12.89 -25.29
C SER A 460 9.97 13.71 -24.00
N VAL A 461 10.46 13.12 -22.90
CA VAL A 461 10.63 13.80 -21.61
C VAL A 461 11.97 14.52 -21.53
N VAL A 462 13.01 13.99 -22.19
CA VAL A 462 14.40 14.48 -22.06
C VAL A 462 14.87 15.30 -23.26
N THR A 463 14.30 15.12 -24.46
CA THR A 463 14.76 15.82 -25.67
C THR A 463 13.99 17.12 -26.01
N ALA A 464 13.39 17.82 -25.04
CA ALA A 464 12.56 18.99 -25.32
C ALA A 464 13.01 20.27 -24.60
#